data_AF-K2CFV3-F1
#
_entry.id   AF-K2CFV3-F1
#
_cell.length_a   1.000
_cell.length_b   1.000
_cell.length_c   1.000
_cell.angle_alpha   90.00
_cell.angle_beta   90.00
_cell.angle_gamma   90.00
#
_symmetry.space_group_name_H-M   'P 1'
#
loop_
_entity.id
_entity.type
_entity.pdbx_description
1 polymer ?
#
loop_
_entity_poly.entity_id
_entity_poly.type
_entity_poly.pdbx_seq_one_letter_code
_entity_poly.pdbx_strand_id
1 'polypeptide(L)'
;MKNCLVLVLVVIGVGVGTVSLYMASLSGVMTKMGLVGGDLRQSVDVNEMARQLRSMEEQPNCGVVAISKKIPYYLSLRGVGRVELAGELGRERIGCGIKYVQSGNVERGIYTLVKGLYYLKNQYGELREIVKMDTAKCSLLGNTRYESWVEGYLLSTQGRAHQVVLEVYKQVESERARVEELCVD
;
A
#
# COMPACT_ATOMS: atom_id res chain seq x y z
N MET A 1 10.52 40.17 -12.28
CA MET A 1 11.05 39.02 -13.06
C MET A 1 11.97 38.10 -12.25
N LYS A 2 12.99 38.58 -11.52
CA LYS A 2 13.91 37.72 -10.75
C LYS A 2 13.23 36.77 -9.75
N ASN A 3 12.23 37.24 -8.99
CA ASN A 3 11.52 36.39 -8.03
C ASN A 3 10.73 35.26 -8.68
N CYS A 4 10.19 35.47 -9.89
CA CYS A 4 9.43 34.43 -10.60
C CYS A 4 10.35 33.32 -11.12
N LEU A 5 11.54 33.69 -11.63
CA LEU A 5 12.55 32.72 -12.08
C LEU A 5 13.10 31.87 -10.93
N VAL A 6 13.33 32.48 -9.77
CA VAL A 6 13.74 31.76 -8.55
C VAL A 6 12.65 30.79 -8.10
N LEU A 7 11.37 31.21 -8.12
CA LEU A 7 10.25 30.37 -7.74
C LEU A 7 10.08 29.17 -8.68
N VAL A 8 10.24 29.38 -9.98
CA VAL A 8 10.23 28.29 -10.99
C VAL A 8 11.39 27.32 -10.76
N LEU A 9 12.60 27.81 -10.51
CA LEU A 9 13.77 26.95 -10.21
C LEU A 9 13.57 26.14 -8.93
N VAL A 10 12.98 26.73 -7.89
CA VAL A 10 12.66 26.02 -6.64
C VAL A 10 11.61 24.93 -6.89
N VAL A 11 10.54 25.23 -7.63
CA VAL A 11 9.50 24.25 -7.96
C VAL A 11 10.07 23.09 -8.77
N ILE A 12 10.91 23.38 -9.77
CA ILE A 12 11.60 22.34 -10.57
C ILE A 12 12.53 21.53 -9.67
N GLY A 13 13.32 22.17 -8.82
CA GLY A 13 14.24 21.49 -7.90
C GLY A 13 13.53 20.56 -6.92
N VAL A 14 12.43 21.01 -6.33
CA VAL A 14 11.57 20.18 -5.46
C VAL A 14 10.92 19.04 -6.27
N GLY A 15 10.46 19.31 -7.49
CA GLY A 15 9.90 18.30 -8.38
C GLY A 15 10.90 17.19 -8.72
N VAL A 16 12.12 17.56 -9.14
CA VAL A 16 13.18 16.59 -9.42
C VAL A 16 13.57 15.82 -8.16
N GLY A 17 13.77 16.51 -7.03
CA GLY A 17 14.11 15.86 -5.77
C GLY A 17 13.08 14.84 -5.30
N THR A 18 11.79 15.16 -5.40
CA THR A 18 10.71 14.24 -5.03
C THR A 18 10.63 13.02 -5.94
N VAL A 19 10.80 13.20 -7.26
CA VAL A 19 10.84 12.09 -8.22
C VAL A 19 12.07 11.21 -8.00
N SER A 20 13.26 11.79 -7.78
CA SER A 20 14.49 11.05 -7.50
C SER A 20 14.38 10.22 -6.21
N LEU A 21 13.83 10.80 -5.14
CA LEU A 21 13.57 10.08 -3.89
C LEU A 21 12.58 8.93 -4.07
N TYR A 22 11.52 9.15 -4.86
CA TYR A 22 10.56 8.10 -5.17
C TYR A 22 11.21 6.94 -5.94
N MET A 23 11.98 7.25 -6.99
CA MET A 23 12.69 6.24 -7.78
C MET A 23 13.73 5.49 -6.94
N ALA A 24 14.47 6.19 -6.07
CA ALA A 24 15.42 5.57 -5.15
C ALA A 24 14.71 4.66 -4.13
N SER A 25 13.57 5.08 -3.59
CA SER A 25 12.77 4.25 -2.68
C SER A 25 12.24 3.00 -3.38
N LEU A 26 11.71 3.16 -4.60
CA LEU A 26 11.21 2.05 -5.40
C LEU A 26 12.34 1.07 -5.72
N SER A 27 13.45 1.56 -6.29
CA SER A 27 14.62 0.73 -6.60
C SER A 27 15.13 0.01 -5.35
N GLY A 28 15.30 0.71 -4.23
CA GLY A 28 15.82 0.10 -3.00
C GLY A 28 14.91 -0.98 -2.42
N VAL A 29 13.58 -0.77 -2.45
CA VAL A 29 12.61 -1.78 -2.00
C VAL A 29 12.62 -2.99 -2.94
N MET A 30 12.62 -2.76 -4.25
CA MET A 30 12.66 -3.84 -5.25
C MET A 30 13.96 -4.65 -5.12
N THR A 31 15.11 -4.00 -4.93
CA THR A 31 16.39 -4.69 -4.71
C THR A 31 16.36 -5.54 -3.45
N LYS A 32 15.89 -5.00 -2.32
CA LYS A 32 15.80 -5.76 -1.05
C LYS A 32 14.87 -6.97 -1.17
N MET A 33 13.84 -6.86 -2.00
CA MET A 33 12.88 -7.94 -2.24
C MET A 33 13.37 -8.96 -3.28
N GLY A 34 14.53 -8.73 -3.90
CA GLY A 34 15.05 -9.59 -4.97
C GLY A 34 14.20 -9.53 -6.24
N LEU A 35 13.53 -8.40 -6.47
CA LEU A 35 12.63 -8.17 -7.60
C LEU A 35 13.34 -7.41 -8.75
N VAL A 36 14.67 -7.35 -8.74
CA VAL A 36 15.46 -6.63 -9.75
C VAL A 36 16.10 -7.64 -10.70
N GLY A 37 15.87 -7.47 -12.01
CA GLY A 37 16.54 -8.25 -13.07
C GLY A 37 15.81 -9.50 -13.55
N GLY A 38 14.60 -9.79 -13.06
CA GLY A 38 13.73 -10.84 -13.60
C GLY A 38 12.53 -10.27 -14.38
N ASP A 39 11.98 -11.03 -15.33
CA ASP A 39 10.78 -10.62 -16.06
C ASP A 39 9.52 -10.79 -15.18
N LEU A 40 9.29 -9.82 -14.29
CA LEU A 40 8.14 -9.79 -13.40
C LEU A 40 6.81 -9.78 -14.17
N ARG A 41 6.79 -9.34 -15.43
CA ARG A 41 5.57 -9.37 -16.24
C ARG A 41 5.12 -10.80 -16.57
N GLN A 42 6.04 -11.73 -16.77
CA GLN A 42 5.72 -13.14 -16.99
C GLN A 42 5.19 -13.85 -15.74
N SER A 43 5.41 -13.25 -14.57
CA SER A 43 4.97 -13.80 -13.28
C SER A 43 3.52 -13.47 -12.94
N VAL A 44 2.80 -12.74 -13.81
CA VAL A 44 1.44 -12.28 -13.59
C VAL A 44 0.53 -12.74 -14.73
N ASP A 45 -0.51 -13.51 -14.40
CA ASP A 45 -1.61 -13.77 -15.32
C ASP A 45 -2.62 -12.63 -15.23
N VAL A 46 -2.48 -11.66 -16.14
CA VAL A 46 -3.35 -10.47 -16.18
C VAL A 46 -4.81 -10.85 -16.48
N ASN A 47 -5.05 -11.93 -17.22
CA ASN A 47 -6.42 -12.37 -17.55
C ASN A 47 -7.09 -12.99 -16.33
N GLU A 48 -6.37 -13.82 -15.59
CA GLU A 48 -6.86 -14.36 -14.32
C GLU A 48 -7.07 -13.25 -13.29
N MET A 49 -6.15 -12.29 -13.22
CA MET A 49 -6.30 -11.12 -12.34
C MET A 49 -7.54 -10.29 -12.68
N ALA A 50 -7.81 -10.09 -13.96
CA ALA A 50 -9.01 -9.40 -14.41
C ALA A 50 -10.29 -10.19 -14.09
N ARG A 51 -10.25 -11.53 -14.04
CA ARG A 51 -11.41 -12.37 -13.65
C ARG A 51 -11.66 -12.32 -12.14
N GLN A 52 -10.62 -12.49 -11.34
CA GLN A 52 -10.71 -12.50 -9.88
C GLN A 52 -11.15 -11.14 -9.33
N LEU A 53 -10.82 -10.05 -10.03
CA LEU A 53 -11.00 -8.68 -9.55
C LEU A 53 -12.02 -7.87 -10.36
N ARG A 54 -12.93 -8.54 -11.08
CA ARG A 54 -14.01 -7.87 -11.84
C ARG A 54 -14.86 -6.94 -11.00
N SER A 55 -15.02 -7.22 -9.70
CA SER A 55 -15.82 -6.45 -8.76
C SER A 55 -15.14 -5.19 -8.22
N MET A 56 -13.87 -4.91 -8.58
CA MET A 56 -13.16 -3.67 -8.20
C MET A 56 -13.65 -2.43 -8.99
N GLU A 57 -14.91 -2.40 -9.43
CA GLU A 57 -15.47 -1.33 -10.28
C GLU A 57 -15.47 0.05 -9.61
N GLU A 58 -15.50 0.13 -8.27
CA GLU A 58 -15.26 1.38 -7.52
C GLU A 58 -13.75 1.67 -7.42
N GLN A 59 -13.18 2.10 -8.54
CA GLN A 59 -11.73 2.28 -8.64
C GLN A 59 -11.24 3.52 -7.88
N PRO A 60 -10.26 3.39 -6.97
CA PRO A 60 -9.61 4.54 -6.36
C PRO A 60 -8.89 5.40 -7.42
N ASN A 61 -8.84 6.71 -7.21
CA ASN A 61 -8.06 7.61 -8.05
C ASN A 61 -6.56 7.36 -7.83
N CYS A 62 -5.96 6.55 -8.71
CA CYS A 62 -4.58 6.10 -8.60
C CYS A 62 -3.55 7.11 -9.13
N GLY A 63 -3.86 8.41 -9.09
CA GLY A 63 -2.86 9.44 -9.29
C GLY A 63 -1.84 9.43 -8.15
N VAL A 64 -0.53 9.52 -8.46
CA VAL A 64 0.54 9.62 -7.44
C VAL A 64 0.21 10.69 -6.42
N VAL A 65 -0.28 11.83 -6.88
CA VAL A 65 -0.65 12.99 -6.05
C VAL A 65 -1.84 12.66 -5.14
N ALA A 66 -2.84 11.92 -5.64
CA ALA A 66 -4.03 11.58 -4.87
C ALA A 66 -3.71 10.67 -3.67
N ILE A 67 -2.80 9.70 -3.86
CA ILE A 67 -2.36 8.78 -2.81
C ILE A 67 -1.31 9.44 -1.89
N SER A 68 -0.45 10.30 -2.45
CA SER A 68 0.69 10.85 -1.71
C SER A 68 0.35 12.09 -0.89
N LYS A 69 -0.70 12.85 -1.25
CA LYS A 69 -1.09 14.08 -0.53
C LYS A 69 -1.44 13.84 0.94
N LYS A 70 -1.89 12.63 1.29
CA LYS A 70 -2.28 12.23 2.65
C LYS A 70 -1.07 11.84 3.52
N ILE A 71 0.10 11.57 2.91
CA ILE A 71 1.29 11.08 3.64
C ILE A 71 1.86 12.11 4.63
N PRO A 72 2.06 13.41 4.27
CA PRO A 72 2.58 14.38 5.22
C PRO A 72 1.69 14.50 6.46
N TYR A 73 0.38 14.51 6.25
CA TYR A 73 -0.59 14.54 7.33
C TYR A 73 -0.52 13.27 8.20
N TYR A 74 -0.44 12.09 7.58
CA TYR A 74 -0.22 10.82 8.28
C TYR A 74 1.01 10.85 9.20
N LEU A 75 2.13 11.42 8.75
CA LEU A 75 3.35 11.51 9.55
C LEU A 75 3.21 12.43 10.78
N SER A 76 2.30 13.40 10.73
CA SER A 76 2.01 14.28 11.88
C SER A 76 1.02 13.70 12.88
N LEU A 77 0.24 12.68 12.49
CA LEU A 77 -0.80 12.09 13.34
C LEU A 77 -0.24 11.08 14.35
N ARG A 78 -1.02 10.85 15.42
CA ARG A 78 -0.80 9.82 16.44
C ARG A 78 -2.13 9.22 16.91
N GLY A 79 -2.08 8.03 17.52
CA GLY A 79 -3.26 7.37 18.10
C GLY A 79 -4.34 7.04 17.07
N VAL A 80 -5.61 7.18 17.46
CA VAL A 80 -6.78 6.77 16.65
C VAL A 80 -6.76 7.39 15.25
N GLY A 81 -6.54 8.70 15.12
CA GLY A 81 -6.54 9.35 13.81
C GLY A 81 -5.43 8.84 12.88
N ARG A 82 -4.30 8.40 13.43
CA ARG A 82 -3.23 7.77 12.64
C ARG A 82 -3.62 6.36 12.20
N VAL A 83 -4.26 5.58 13.07
CA VAL A 83 -4.77 4.24 12.76
C VAL A 83 -5.81 4.30 11.63
N GLU A 84 -6.79 5.20 11.73
CA GLU A 84 -7.81 5.36 10.68
C GLU A 84 -7.20 5.71 9.33
N LEU A 85 -6.29 6.70 9.31
CA LEU A 85 -5.62 7.12 8.09
C LEU A 85 -4.65 6.05 7.55
N ALA A 86 -4.01 5.26 8.41
CA ALA A 86 -3.20 4.11 8.00
C ALA A 86 -4.06 3.09 7.24
N GLY A 87 -5.26 2.79 7.74
CA GLY A 87 -6.17 1.87 7.08
C GLY A 87 -6.67 2.38 5.74
N GLU A 88 -7.02 3.66 5.67
CA GLU A 88 -7.42 4.30 4.41
C GLU A 88 -6.28 4.27 3.38
N LEU A 89 -5.08 4.70 3.76
CA LEU A 89 -3.88 4.68 2.91
C LEU A 89 -3.52 3.26 2.46
N GLY A 90 -3.64 2.28 3.35
CA GLY A 90 -3.37 0.88 3.06
C GLY A 90 -4.28 0.34 1.96
N ARG A 91 -5.60 0.53 2.13
CA ARG A 91 -6.61 0.08 1.17
C ARG A 91 -6.51 0.78 -0.18
N GLU A 92 -6.37 2.11 -0.19
CA GLU A 92 -6.19 2.88 -1.44
C GLU A 92 -4.95 2.41 -2.22
N ARG A 93 -3.85 2.16 -1.51
CA ARG A 93 -2.60 1.69 -2.14
C ARG A 93 -2.70 0.26 -2.67
N ILE A 94 -3.36 -0.65 -1.97
CA ILE A 94 -3.58 -2.01 -2.47
C ILE A 94 -4.38 -1.96 -3.77
N GLY A 95 -5.51 -1.24 -3.77
CA GLY A 95 -6.34 -1.10 -4.98
C GLY A 95 -5.56 -0.50 -6.15
N CYS A 96 -4.76 0.53 -5.89
CA CYS A 96 -3.93 1.14 -6.93
C CYS A 96 -2.74 0.29 -7.37
N GLY A 97 -2.15 -0.49 -6.47
CA GLY A 97 -1.11 -1.46 -6.82
C GLY A 97 -1.61 -2.47 -7.83
N ILE A 98 -2.77 -3.07 -7.56
CA ILE A 98 -3.44 -4.01 -8.47
C ILE A 98 -3.70 -3.36 -9.83
N LYS A 99 -4.28 -2.15 -9.84
CA LYS A 99 -4.57 -1.43 -11.10
C LYS A 99 -3.32 -1.16 -11.93
N TYR A 100 -2.20 -0.81 -11.29
CA TYR A 100 -0.93 -0.65 -12.00
C TYR A 100 -0.43 -1.97 -12.59
N VAL A 101 -0.56 -3.09 -11.87
CA VAL A 101 -0.22 -4.41 -12.39
C VAL A 101 -1.09 -4.76 -13.61
N GLN A 102 -2.41 -4.58 -13.51
CA GLN A 102 -3.34 -4.81 -14.63
C GLN A 102 -3.03 -3.92 -15.85
N SER A 103 -2.55 -2.70 -15.63
CA SER A 103 -2.13 -1.77 -16.69
C SER A 103 -0.74 -2.08 -17.26
N GLY A 104 -0.11 -3.19 -16.85
CA GLY A 104 1.20 -3.62 -17.30
C GLY A 104 2.38 -2.93 -16.60
N ASN A 105 2.15 -2.10 -15.59
CA ASN A 105 3.19 -1.48 -14.75
C ASN A 105 3.41 -2.30 -13.47
N VAL A 106 3.95 -3.51 -13.68
CA VAL A 106 4.03 -4.56 -12.65
C VAL A 106 4.90 -4.16 -11.47
N GLU A 107 6.10 -3.64 -11.71
CA GLU A 107 7.03 -3.22 -10.65
C GLU A 107 6.43 -2.18 -9.71
N ARG A 108 5.86 -1.12 -10.30
CA ARG A 108 5.19 -0.07 -9.53
C ARG A 108 3.95 -0.58 -8.83
N GLY A 109 3.23 -1.50 -9.45
CA GLY A 109 2.07 -2.15 -8.86
C GLY A 109 2.43 -2.95 -7.62
N ILE A 110 3.43 -3.83 -7.71
CA ILE A 110 3.96 -4.60 -6.58
C ILE A 110 4.45 -3.66 -5.47
N TYR A 111 5.28 -2.67 -5.81
CA TYR A 111 5.76 -1.69 -4.85
C TYR A 111 4.60 -1.00 -4.11
N THR A 112 3.59 -0.54 -4.85
CA THR A 112 2.45 0.19 -4.26
C THR A 112 1.61 -0.74 -3.38
N LEU A 113 1.38 -1.97 -3.83
CA LEU A 113 0.64 -2.99 -3.10
C LEU A 113 1.35 -3.34 -1.79
N VAL A 114 2.65 -3.62 -1.83
CA VAL A 114 3.46 -3.92 -0.65
C VAL A 114 3.49 -2.73 0.32
N LYS A 115 3.61 -1.50 -0.18
CA LYS A 115 3.50 -0.30 0.65
C LYS A 115 2.13 -0.21 1.32
N GLY A 116 1.05 -0.56 0.62
CA GLY A 116 -0.30 -0.62 1.18
C GLY A 116 -0.41 -1.63 2.32
N LEU A 117 0.12 -2.84 2.12
CA LEU A 117 0.18 -3.85 3.18
C LEU A 117 0.98 -3.39 4.40
N TYR A 118 2.09 -2.68 4.23
CA TYR A 118 2.83 -2.10 5.38
C TYR A 118 2.01 -1.07 6.16
N TYR A 119 1.18 -0.27 5.49
CA TYR A 119 0.26 0.63 6.19
C TYR A 119 -0.77 -0.14 7.01
N LEU A 120 -1.34 -1.23 6.47
CA LEU A 120 -2.28 -2.08 7.22
C LEU A 120 -1.60 -2.81 8.39
N LYS A 121 -0.38 -3.34 8.19
CA LYS A 121 0.39 -3.95 9.27
C LYS A 121 0.61 -2.96 10.42
N ASN A 122 1.01 -1.73 10.09
CA ASN A 122 1.20 -0.68 11.09
C ASN A 122 -0.13 -0.25 11.73
N GLN A 123 -1.22 -0.18 10.96
CA GLN A 123 -2.56 0.08 11.48
C GLN A 123 -2.90 -0.92 12.58
N TYR A 124 -2.82 -2.22 12.31
CA TYR A 124 -3.15 -3.25 13.30
C TYR A 124 -2.18 -3.26 14.48
N GLY A 125 -0.87 -3.07 14.23
CA GLY A 125 0.12 -2.97 15.30
C GLY A 125 -0.14 -1.79 16.25
N GLU A 126 -0.50 -0.62 15.73
CA GLU A 126 -0.88 0.55 16.55
C GLU A 126 -2.25 0.37 17.21
N LEU A 127 -3.23 -0.18 16.47
CA LEU A 127 -4.57 -0.46 17.00
C LEU A 127 -4.52 -1.43 18.17
N ARG A 128 -3.66 -2.46 18.12
CA ARG A 128 -3.46 -3.40 19.22
C ARG A 128 -3.12 -2.69 20.53
N GLU A 129 -2.19 -1.75 20.48
CA GLU A 129 -1.79 -1.01 21.68
C GLU A 129 -2.91 -0.09 22.18
N ILE A 130 -3.73 0.44 21.28
CA ILE A 130 -4.92 1.23 21.65
C ILE A 130 -5.99 0.33 22.30
N VAL A 131 -6.31 -0.81 21.71
CA VAL A 131 -7.34 -1.74 22.20
C VAL A 131 -6.98 -2.30 23.57
N LYS A 132 -5.70 -2.57 23.84
CA LYS A 132 -5.23 -2.95 25.19
C LYS A 132 -5.60 -1.93 26.27
N MET A 133 -5.72 -0.65 25.91
CA MET A 133 -6.09 0.43 26.83
C MET A 133 -7.59 0.70 26.86
N ASP A 134 -8.29 0.48 25.74
CA ASP A 134 -9.72 0.75 25.57
C ASP A 134 -10.34 -0.23 24.57
N THR A 135 -11.02 -1.27 25.08
CA THR A 135 -11.66 -2.31 24.25
C THR A 135 -12.81 -1.76 23.39
N ALA A 136 -13.39 -0.60 23.71
CA ALA A 136 -14.39 0.03 22.85
C ALA A 136 -13.82 0.41 21.47
N LYS A 137 -12.48 0.50 21.36
CA LYS A 137 -11.77 0.75 20.10
C LYS A 137 -11.67 -0.48 19.18
N CYS A 138 -12.17 -1.63 19.60
CA CYS A 138 -12.36 -2.79 18.71
C CYS A 138 -13.25 -2.47 17.50
N SER A 139 -14.12 -1.47 17.60
CA SER A 139 -14.89 -0.93 16.47
C SER A 139 -14.01 -0.43 15.29
N LEU A 140 -12.73 -0.11 15.55
CA LEU A 140 -11.77 0.34 14.53
C LEU A 140 -11.08 -0.80 13.75
N LEU A 141 -11.33 -2.07 14.11
CA LEU A 141 -10.81 -3.23 13.38
C LEU A 141 -11.19 -3.20 11.89
N GLY A 142 -12.28 -2.48 11.55
CA GLY A 142 -12.58 -2.07 10.19
C GLY A 142 -13.00 -3.23 9.28
N ASN A 143 -13.24 -2.90 8.00
CA ASN A 143 -13.70 -3.85 6.99
C ASN A 143 -12.51 -4.52 6.27
N THR A 144 -12.59 -5.84 6.13
CA THR A 144 -11.62 -6.74 5.49
C THR A 144 -11.67 -6.77 3.96
N ARG A 145 -12.38 -5.84 3.28
CA ARG A 145 -12.49 -5.78 1.81
C ARG A 145 -11.16 -5.93 1.04
N TYR A 146 -10.04 -5.48 1.61
CA TYR A 146 -8.71 -5.61 0.98
C TYR A 146 -8.24 -7.06 0.84
N GLU A 147 -8.71 -7.99 1.69
CA GLU A 147 -8.31 -9.40 1.69
C GLU A 147 -8.65 -10.02 0.33
N SER A 148 -9.90 -9.88 -0.11
CA SER A 148 -10.35 -10.37 -1.42
C SER A 148 -9.51 -9.84 -2.60
N TRP A 149 -9.01 -8.61 -2.50
CA TRP A 149 -8.18 -8.01 -3.53
C TRP A 149 -6.77 -8.59 -3.54
N VAL A 150 -6.18 -8.77 -2.36
CA VAL A 150 -4.85 -9.37 -2.20
C VAL A 150 -4.88 -10.85 -2.56
N GLU A 151 -5.93 -11.57 -2.19
CA GLU A 151 -6.13 -12.97 -2.55
C GLU A 151 -6.32 -13.15 -4.06
N GLY A 152 -7.16 -12.33 -4.69
CA GLY A 152 -7.30 -12.33 -6.15
C GLY A 152 -5.98 -12.03 -6.86
N TYR A 153 -5.17 -11.11 -6.32
CA TYR A 153 -3.81 -10.86 -6.80
C TYR A 153 -2.91 -12.10 -6.63
N LEU A 154 -2.91 -12.75 -5.47
CA LEU A 154 -2.06 -13.91 -5.18
C LEU A 154 -2.43 -15.13 -6.02
N LEU A 155 -3.71 -15.35 -6.30
CA LEU A 155 -4.20 -16.39 -7.21
C LEU A 155 -3.74 -16.16 -8.66
N SER A 156 -3.47 -14.91 -9.01
CA SER A 156 -3.11 -14.49 -10.37
C SER A 156 -1.62 -14.23 -10.55
N THR A 157 -0.80 -14.53 -9.54
CA THR A 157 0.63 -14.27 -9.56
C THR A 157 1.43 -15.46 -9.06
N GLN A 158 2.65 -15.59 -9.58
CA GLN A 158 3.59 -16.65 -9.22
C GLN A 158 5.01 -16.10 -9.00
N GLY A 159 5.94 -16.97 -8.63
CA GLY A 159 7.35 -16.62 -8.47
C GLY A 159 7.61 -15.60 -7.35
N ARG A 160 8.61 -14.74 -7.56
CA ARG A 160 9.10 -13.85 -6.50
C ARG A 160 8.10 -12.76 -6.11
N ALA A 161 7.35 -12.23 -7.08
CA ALA A 161 6.30 -11.24 -6.84
C ALA A 161 5.22 -11.80 -5.90
N HIS A 162 4.77 -13.03 -6.15
CA HIS A 162 3.83 -13.73 -5.30
C HIS A 162 4.39 -13.93 -3.88
N GLN A 163 5.61 -14.47 -3.77
CA GLN A 163 6.22 -14.76 -2.47
C GLN A 163 6.34 -13.51 -1.59
N VAL A 164 6.80 -12.40 -2.16
CA VAL A 164 6.97 -11.14 -1.45
C VAL A 164 5.64 -10.60 -0.95
N VAL A 165 4.61 -10.59 -1.82
CA VAL A 165 3.28 -10.11 -1.43
C VAL A 165 2.66 -11.02 -0.38
N LEU A 166 2.77 -12.34 -0.53
CA LEU A 166 2.26 -13.33 0.42
C LEU A 166 2.92 -13.18 1.79
N GLU A 167 4.24 -13.02 1.83
CA GLU A 167 4.98 -12.85 3.09
C GLU A 167 4.50 -11.63 3.86
N VAL A 168 4.37 -10.48 3.18
CA VAL A 168 3.90 -9.25 3.82
C VAL A 168 2.42 -9.37 4.19
N TYR A 169 1.59 -9.99 3.37
CA TYR A 169 0.18 -10.23 3.67
C TYR A 169 0.00 -11.09 4.92
N LYS A 170 0.76 -12.18 5.07
CA LYS A 170 0.76 -12.99 6.30
C LYS A 170 1.15 -12.21 7.55
N GLN A 171 2.05 -11.23 7.42
CA GLN A 171 2.39 -10.35 8.54
C GLN A 171 1.24 -9.41 8.92
N VAL A 172 0.48 -8.92 7.93
CA VAL A 172 -0.75 -8.14 8.18
C VAL A 172 -1.77 -8.98 8.93
N GLU A 173 -2.06 -10.18 8.41
CA GLU A 173 -3.04 -11.10 9.01
C GLU A 173 -2.63 -11.54 10.42
N SER A 174 -1.33 -11.77 10.66
CA SER A 174 -0.83 -12.07 12.00
C SER A 174 -1.03 -10.91 12.97
N GLU A 175 -0.86 -9.65 12.55
CA GLU A 175 -1.14 -8.51 13.44
C GLU A 175 -2.64 -8.29 13.62
N ARG A 176 -3.46 -8.51 12.57
CA ARG A 176 -4.92 -8.46 12.66
C ARG A 176 -5.45 -9.46 13.69
N ALA A 177 -5.03 -10.73 13.58
CA ALA A 177 -5.43 -11.79 14.50
C ALA A 177 -5.12 -11.44 15.96
N ARG A 178 -3.97 -10.82 16.23
CA ARG A 178 -3.61 -10.35 17.59
C ARG A 178 -4.49 -9.23 18.12
N VAL A 179 -5.08 -8.41 17.24
CA VAL A 179 -6.09 -7.42 17.66
C VAL A 179 -7.42 -8.12 17.88
N GLU A 180 -7.80 -9.04 17.00
CA GLU A 180 -9.03 -9.84 17.14
C GLU A 180 -9.07 -10.61 18.45
N GLU A 181 -7.98 -11.26 18.84
CA GLU A 181 -7.85 -11.95 20.14
C GLU A 181 -8.16 -11.05 21.35
N LEU A 182 -7.92 -9.73 21.25
CA LEU A 182 -8.24 -8.76 22.30
C LEU A 182 -9.67 -8.21 22.20
N CYS A 183 -10.34 -8.46 21.08
CA CYS A 183 -11.67 -7.95 20.75
C CYS A 183 -12.76 -9.02 20.79
N VAL A 184 -12.39 -10.27 21.10
CA VAL A 184 -13.34 -11.34 21.42
C VAL A 184 -13.64 -11.28 22.91
N ASP A 185 -14.84 -10.80 23.24
CA ASP A 185 -15.54 -11.09 24.49
C ASP A 185 -16.50 -12.28 24.26
#